data_AF-A0A227J0E4-F1
#
_entry.id   AF-A0A227J0E4-F1
#
_cell.length_a   1.000
_cell.length_b   1.000
_cell.length_c   1.000
_cell.angle_alpha   90.00
_cell.angle_beta   90.00
_cell.angle_gamma   90.00
#
_symmetry.space_group_name_H-M   'P 1'
#
loop_
_entity.id
_entity.type
_entity.pdbx_description
1 polymer ?
#
loop_
_entity_poly.entity_id
_entity_poly.type
_entity_poly.pdbx_seq_one_letter_code
_entity_poly.pdbx_strand_id
1 'polypeptide(L)'
;KLPQPTVALDAIGGEASTDLIRTLKENGQYINYGTLSLAPYTPVFFESVKANNIDFSTFFLRYWEESVGKGGRKTVFAEMLKHFIANDIKLAV
;
A
#
# COMPACT_ATOMS: atom_id res chain seq x y z
N LYS A 1 3.61 -24.61 -4.46
CA LYS A 1 3.50 -23.54 -3.42
C LYS A 1 3.32 -22.21 -4.15
N LEU A 2 2.41 -21.35 -3.69
CA LEU A 2 2.29 -19.99 -4.24
C LEU A 2 3.53 -19.17 -3.85
N PRO A 3 4.00 -18.24 -4.70
CA PRO A 3 5.08 -17.34 -4.33
C PRO A 3 4.64 -16.43 -3.19
N GLN A 4 5.57 -16.06 -2.31
CA GLN A 4 5.30 -15.05 -1.29
C GLN A 4 5.19 -13.66 -1.96
N PRO A 5 4.20 -12.84 -1.58
CA PRO A 5 4.06 -11.46 -2.03
C PRO A 5 5.32 -10.64 -1.78
N THR A 6 5.57 -9.67 -2.67
CA THR A 6 6.65 -8.69 -2.53
C THR A 6 6.18 -7.34 -1.98
N VAL A 7 4.87 -7.08 -2.03
CA VAL A 7 4.25 -5.84 -1.57
C VAL A 7 2.97 -6.17 -0.81
N ALA A 8 2.73 -5.47 0.30
CA ALA A 8 1.47 -5.44 1.03
C ALA A 8 0.88 -4.03 1.03
N LEU A 9 -0.43 -3.91 0.75
CA LEU A 9 -1.18 -2.65 0.80
C LEU A 9 -2.22 -2.75 1.92
N ASP A 10 -2.13 -1.87 2.91
CA ASP A 10 -2.93 -1.95 4.14
C ASP A 10 -3.76 -0.68 4.38
N ALA A 11 -5.07 -0.86 4.54
CA ALA A 11 -6.00 0.18 4.97
C ALA A 11 -6.66 -0.12 6.32
N ILE A 12 -6.37 -1.26 6.94
CA ILE A 12 -7.07 -1.73 8.15
C ILE A 12 -6.33 -1.28 9.40
N GLY A 13 -5.03 -1.55 9.52
CA GLY A 13 -4.28 -1.33 10.76
C GLY A 13 -4.53 -2.42 11.82
N GLY A 14 -3.93 -2.24 13.00
CA GLY A 14 -4.18 -3.10 14.15
C GLY A 14 -3.65 -4.53 14.03
N GLU A 15 -4.42 -5.50 14.54
CA GLU A 15 -4.07 -6.91 14.52
C GLU A 15 -4.05 -7.50 13.10
N ALA A 16 -4.96 -7.06 12.23
CA ALA A 16 -5.02 -7.49 10.83
C ALA A 16 -3.72 -7.23 10.07
N SER A 17 -3.05 -6.11 10.37
CA SER A 17 -1.74 -5.78 9.80
C SER A 17 -0.63 -6.73 10.24
N THR A 18 -0.74 -7.27 11.46
CA THR A 18 0.21 -8.25 12.01
C THR A 18 0.11 -9.57 11.25
N ASP A 19 -1.09 -9.97 10.84
CA ASP A 19 -1.28 -11.14 10.00
C ASP A 19 -0.84 -10.87 8.56
N LEU A 20 -1.15 -9.69 8.02
CA LEU A 20 -0.76 -9.30 6.67
C LEU A 20 0.76 -9.29 6.48
N ILE A 21 1.53 -8.68 7.41
CA ILE A 21 2.99 -8.58 7.28
C ILE A 21 3.67 -9.96 7.29
N ARG A 22 3.11 -10.95 7.98
CA ARG A 22 3.63 -12.33 8.01
C ARG A 22 3.52 -13.07 6.68
N THR A 23 2.69 -12.57 5.76
CA THR A 23 2.57 -13.14 4.41
C THR A 23 3.67 -12.63 3.48
N LEU A 24 4.29 -11.50 3.80
CA LEU A 24 5.26 -10.81 2.96
C LEU A 24 6.62 -11.53 2.98
N LYS A 25 7.31 -11.57 1.84
CA LYS A 25 8.68 -12.09 1.79
C LYS A 25 9.66 -11.15 2.51
N GLU A 26 10.84 -11.66 2.84
CA GLU A 26 11.99 -10.86 3.29
C GLU A 26 12.35 -9.79 2.25
N ASN A 27 12.73 -8.59 2.73
CA ASN A 27 12.99 -7.41 1.90
C ASN A 27 11.78 -6.97 1.05
N GLY A 28 10.56 -7.28 1.51
CA GLY A 28 9.32 -6.80 0.90
C GLY A 28 8.99 -5.36 1.28
N GLN A 29 8.00 -4.80 0.60
CA GLN A 29 7.47 -3.46 0.88
C GLN A 29 6.09 -3.53 1.54
N TYR A 30 5.87 -2.73 2.57
CA TYR A 30 4.60 -2.61 3.27
C TYR A 30 4.13 -1.16 3.24
N ILE A 31 3.00 -0.90 2.57
CA ILE A 31 2.45 0.45 2.40
C ILE A 31 1.13 0.54 3.15
N ASN A 32 1.08 1.40 4.16
CA ASN A 32 -0.16 1.77 4.82
C ASN A 32 -0.79 2.98 4.12
N TYR A 33 -2.09 2.92 3.81
CA TYR A 33 -2.85 4.03 3.22
C TYR A 33 -4.16 4.33 3.97
N GLY A 34 -4.37 3.74 5.14
CA GLY A 34 -5.54 3.98 5.98
C GLY A 34 -5.52 3.20 7.30
N THR A 35 -6.48 3.49 8.20
CA THR A 35 -6.60 2.80 9.49
C THR A 35 -8.08 2.60 9.85
N LEU A 36 -8.76 1.71 9.11
CA LEU A 36 -10.18 1.41 9.32
C LEU A 36 -10.48 0.82 10.70
N SER A 37 -9.53 0.09 11.29
CA SER A 37 -9.68 -0.48 12.64
C SER A 37 -9.65 0.57 13.75
N LEU A 38 -9.16 1.79 13.46
CA LEU A 38 -8.83 2.81 14.46
C LEU A 38 -7.87 2.33 15.56
N ALA A 39 -7.17 1.21 15.33
CA ALA A 39 -6.24 0.60 16.27
C ALA A 39 -4.79 0.81 15.83
N PRO A 40 -3.86 1.04 16.78
CA PRO A 40 -2.44 1.14 16.46
C PRO A 40 -1.87 -0.24 16.09
N TYR A 41 -0.74 -0.25 15.39
CA TYR A 41 0.02 -1.48 15.16
C TYR A 41 0.47 -2.11 16.47
N THR A 42 0.43 -3.45 16.51
CA THR A 42 0.92 -4.22 17.66
C THR A 42 2.46 -4.22 17.71
N PRO A 43 3.10 -4.49 18.86
CA PRO A 43 4.55 -4.66 18.93
C PRO A 43 5.07 -5.75 17.97
N VAL A 44 4.31 -6.83 17.80
CA VAL A 44 4.63 -7.97 16.93
C VAL A 44 4.72 -7.56 15.45
N PHE A 45 3.94 -6.57 15.03
CA PHE A 45 4.08 -5.98 13.70
C PHE A 45 5.49 -5.40 13.49
N PHE A 46 5.97 -4.57 14.42
CA PHE A 46 7.29 -3.94 14.30
C PHE A 46 8.44 -4.93 14.47
N GLU A 47 8.25 -6.00 15.25
CA GLU A 47 9.18 -7.13 15.28
C GLU A 47 9.29 -7.79 13.90
N SER A 48 8.17 -8.00 13.22
CA SER A 48 8.13 -8.59 11.87
C SER A 48 8.79 -7.68 10.82
N VAL A 49 8.59 -6.35 10.93
CA VAL A 49 9.28 -5.36 10.08
C VAL A 49 10.79 -5.51 10.19
N LYS A 50 11.31 -5.55 11.43
CA LYS A 50 12.76 -5.64 11.68
C LYS A 50 13.31 -7.00 11.26
N ALA A 51 12.65 -8.09 11.64
CA ALA A 51 13.14 -9.44 11.40
C ALA A 51 13.25 -9.79 9.90
N ASN A 52 12.38 -9.21 9.07
CA ASN A 52 12.33 -9.50 7.63
C ASN A 52 12.85 -8.34 6.76
N ASN A 53 13.46 -7.32 7.37
CA ASN A 53 13.93 -6.11 6.67
C ASN A 53 12.87 -5.49 5.75
N ILE A 54 11.65 -5.31 6.26
CA ILE A 54 10.53 -4.78 5.48
C ILE A 54 10.66 -3.27 5.34
N ASP A 55 10.53 -2.77 4.10
CA ASP A 55 10.39 -1.35 3.81
C ASP A 55 8.97 -0.89 4.16
N PHE A 56 8.80 -0.31 5.35
CA PHE A 56 7.52 0.16 5.85
C PHE A 56 7.34 1.66 5.59
N SER A 57 6.25 2.03 4.91
CA SER A 57 5.90 3.42 4.64
C SER A 57 4.40 3.69 4.77
N THR A 58 4.05 4.96 4.98
CA THR A 58 2.66 5.43 4.92
C THR A 58 2.47 6.30 3.69
N PHE A 59 1.47 5.98 2.88
CA PHE A 59 1.10 6.72 1.69
C PHE A 59 -0.12 7.60 1.96
N PHE A 60 0.07 8.91 1.78
CA PHE A 60 -1.01 9.89 1.76
C PHE A 60 -1.13 10.48 0.36
N LEU A 61 -2.28 10.24 -0.30
CA LEU A 61 -2.52 10.77 -1.64
C LEU A 61 -2.36 12.29 -1.69
N ARG A 62 -2.80 13.01 -0.64
CA ARG A 62 -2.64 14.46 -0.52
C ARG A 62 -1.17 14.89 -0.61
N TYR A 63 -0.27 14.21 0.12
CA TYR A 63 1.16 14.57 0.12
C TYR A 63 1.80 14.28 -1.22
N TRP A 64 1.40 13.18 -1.87
CA TRP A 64 1.83 12.90 -3.23
C TRP A 64 1.35 14.00 -4.20
N GLU A 65 0.07 14.38 -4.17
CA GLU A 65 -0.50 15.44 -5.01
C GLU A 65 0.21 16.78 -4.81
N GLU A 66 0.55 17.12 -3.57
CA GLU A 66 1.32 18.32 -3.21
C GLU A 66 2.74 18.28 -3.80
N SER A 67 3.41 17.12 -3.76
CA SER A 67 4.77 16.95 -4.27
C SER A 67 4.88 17.02 -5.80
N VAL A 68 3.90 16.49 -6.54
CA VAL A 68 3.90 16.49 -8.02
C VAL A 68 3.22 17.72 -8.63
N GLY A 69 2.41 18.42 -7.83
CA GLY A 69 1.64 19.58 -8.23
C GLY A 69 0.48 19.27 -9.19
N LYS A 70 -0.35 20.29 -9.44
CA LYS A 70 -1.57 20.16 -10.26
C LYS A 70 -1.33 19.64 -11.68
N GLY A 71 -0.20 20.03 -12.29
CA GLY A 71 0.18 19.59 -13.63
C GLY A 71 0.51 18.11 -13.66
N GLY A 72 1.45 17.67 -12.81
CA GLY A 72 1.85 16.26 -12.72
C GLY A 72 0.68 15.34 -12.37
N ARG A 73 -0.18 15.75 -11.43
CA ARG A 73 -1.39 15.01 -11.09
C ARG A 73 -2.30 14.77 -12.30
N LYS A 74 -2.56 15.82 -13.10
CA LYS A 74 -3.42 15.71 -14.29
C LYS A 74 -2.83 14.74 -15.32
N THR A 75 -1.51 14.79 -15.53
CA THR A 75 -0.81 13.88 -16.44
C THR A 75 -0.98 12.42 -16.00
N VAL A 76 -0.66 12.11 -14.74
CA VAL A 76 -0.77 10.75 -14.20
C VAL A 76 -2.21 10.24 -14.25
N PHE A 77 -3.18 11.08 -13.91
CA PHE A 77 -4.59 10.70 -13.99
C PHE A 77 -5.05 10.41 -15.43
N ALA A 78 -4.61 11.22 -16.40
CA ALA A 78 -4.93 11.00 -17.81
C ALA A 78 -4.29 9.70 -18.33
N GLU A 79 -3.06 9.39 -17.93
CA GLU A 79 -2.39 8.13 -18.25
C GLU A 79 -3.12 6.92 -17.66
N MET A 80 -3.56 7.01 -16.41
CA MET A 80 -4.36 5.98 -15.75
C MET A 80 -5.68 5.73 -16.51
N LEU A 81 -6.42 6.79 -16.87
CA LEU A 81 -7.66 6.66 -17.63
C LEU A 81 -7.43 6.01 -18.99
N LYS A 82 -6.37 6.43 -19.70
CA LYS A 82 -5.99 5.82 -20.98
C LYS A 82 -5.69 4.33 -20.81
N HIS A 83 -4.97 3.95 -19.76
CA HIS A 83 -4.68 2.56 -19.45
C HIS A 83 -5.94 1.76 -19.14
N PHE A 84 -6.89 2.33 -18.39
CA PHE A 84 -8.14 1.65 -18.06
C PHE A 84 -8.98 1.38 -19.29
N ILE A 85 -9.14 2.38 -20.17
CA ILE A 85 -9.88 2.23 -21.43
C ILE A 85 -9.23 1.19 -22.34
N ALA A 86 -7.90 1.24 -22.49
CA ALA A 86 -7.18 0.34 -23.38
C ALA A 86 -7.22 -1.13 -22.93
N ASN A 87 -7.44 -1.39 -21.64
CA ASN A 87 -7.42 -2.73 -21.05
C ASN A 87 -8.78 -3.19 -20.51
N ASP A 88 -9.88 -2.50 -20.85
CA ASP A 88 -11.25 -2.75 -20.37
C ASP A 88 -11.32 -2.94 -18.83
N ILE A 89 -10.54 -2.15 -18.09
CA ILE A 89 -10.56 -2.17 -16.62
C ILE A 89 -11.82 -1.45 -16.17
N LYS A 90 -12.77 -2.22 -15.64
CA LYS A 90 -14.04 -1.70 -15.13
C LYS A 90 -13.87 -1.22 -13.69
N LEU A 91 -14.25 0.03 -13.44
CA LEU A 91 -14.51 0.50 -12.09
C LEU A 91 -15.82 -0.12 -11.63
N ALA A 92 -15.76 -0.99 -10.63
CA ALA A 92 -16.98 -1.43 -9.94
C ALA A 92 -17.56 -0.22 -9.21
N VAL A 93 -18.73 0.23 -9.67
CA VAL A 93 -19.54 1.26 -9.01
C VAL A 93 -20.63 0.54 -8.22
#